data_AF-A0A848J5Y6-F1
#
_entry.id   AF-A0A848J5Y6-F1
#
_cell.length_a   1.000
_cell.length_b   1.000
_cell.length_c   1.000
_cell.angle_alpha   90.00
_cell.angle_beta   90.00
_cell.angle_gamma   90.00
#
_symmetry.space_group_name_H-M   'P 1'
#
loop_
_entity.id
_entity.type
_entity.pdbx_description
1 polymer ?
#
loop_
_entity_poly.entity_id
_entity_poly.type
_entity_poly.pdbx_seq_one_letter_code
_entity_poly.pdbx_strand_id
1 'polypeptide(L)'
;MKYILPFLLSLVIPGLGQIIVKKVLKGIFMVALLALAFLLLEGFYLYVTAGVILIWSLVDLFFIIKNRDGNAAALKGIGFTFILLFLIIPVFFVIGYSTISSGLGISENVYFNEKNTINEMDEITGGLERYYSRNNSYPEDYIKFASAKPVRKNWITDYWGNEYKYILIEKDKYQIISSGEDMKFDTDDDIIKGNF
;
A
#
# COMPACT_ATOMS: atom_id res chain seq x y z
N MET A 1 -14.68 35.55 -7.15
CA MET A 1 -15.27 34.42 -6.40
C MET A 1 -16.73 34.11 -6.76
N LYS A 2 -17.63 35.09 -6.95
CA LYS A 2 -19.08 34.87 -7.18
C LYS A 2 -19.45 33.84 -8.27
N TYR A 3 -18.69 33.77 -9.37
CA TYR A 3 -18.91 32.82 -10.47
C TYR A 3 -17.96 31.61 -10.46
N ILE A 4 -16.98 31.57 -9.56
CA ILE A 4 -16.06 30.44 -9.39
C ILE A 4 -16.64 29.45 -8.37
N LEU A 5 -17.17 29.98 -7.27
CA LEU A 5 -17.71 29.19 -6.16
C LEU A 5 -18.76 28.14 -6.59
N PRO A 6 -19.72 28.44 -7.52
CA PRO A 6 -20.66 27.43 -7.96
C PRO A 6 -19.99 26.22 -8.62
N PHE A 7 -18.97 26.43 -9.46
CA PHE A 7 -18.27 25.32 -10.10
C PHE A 7 -17.46 24.51 -9.10
N LEU A 8 -16.78 25.15 -8.15
CA LEU A 8 -16.02 24.45 -7.12
C LEU A 8 -16.91 23.55 -6.26
N LEU A 9 -18.09 24.03 -5.87
CA LEU A 9 -19.03 23.22 -5.10
C LEU A 9 -19.57 22.05 -5.92
N SER A 10 -19.88 22.28 -7.19
CA SER A 10 -20.32 21.22 -8.10
C SER A 10 -19.21 20.23 -8.48
N LEU A 11 -17.93 20.59 -8.30
CA LEU A 11 -16.80 19.69 -8.47
C LEU A 11 -16.76 18.62 -7.37
N VAL A 12 -17.13 19.00 -6.14
CA VAL A 12 -17.16 18.10 -4.98
C VAL A 12 -18.45 17.30 -4.95
N ILE A 13 -19.60 17.99 -5.09
CA ILE A 13 -20.92 17.36 -5.12
C ILE A 13 -21.71 17.97 -6.28
N PRO A 14 -21.84 17.23 -7.40
CA PRO A 14 -22.69 17.62 -8.53
C PRO A 14 -24.07 18.11 -8.08
N GLY A 15 -24.46 19.30 -8.52
CA GLY A 15 -25.73 19.94 -8.16
C GLY A 15 -25.63 21.06 -7.11
N LEU A 16 -24.60 21.09 -6.26
CA LEU A 16 -24.49 22.14 -5.22
C LEU A 16 -24.31 23.54 -5.82
N GLY A 17 -23.56 23.68 -6.90
CA GLY A 17 -23.39 24.97 -7.56
C GLY A 17 -24.70 25.53 -8.08
N GLN A 18 -25.60 24.67 -8.58
CA GLN A 18 -26.93 25.04 -9.07
C GLN A 18 -27.77 25.62 -7.93
N ILE A 19 -27.67 25.06 -6.73
CA ILE A 19 -28.34 25.59 -5.52
C ILE A 19 -27.84 27.01 -5.22
N ILE A 20 -26.52 27.22 -5.24
CA ILE A 20 -25.91 28.55 -5.00
C ILE A 20 -26.35 29.60 -6.02
N VAL A 21 -26.54 29.22 -7.28
CA VAL A 21 -27.05 30.14 -8.32
C VAL A 21 -28.58 30.24 -8.35
N LYS A 22 -29.27 29.80 -7.28
CA LYS A 22 -30.72 29.84 -7.08
C LYS A 22 -31.52 28.96 -8.07
N LYS A 23 -30.88 27.94 -8.66
CA LYS A 23 -31.54 26.88 -9.45
C LYS A 23 -31.71 25.62 -8.59
N VAL A 24 -32.40 25.79 -7.45
CA VAL A 24 -32.49 24.80 -6.37
C VAL A 24 -33.03 23.46 -6.85
N LEU A 25 -34.14 23.45 -7.60
CA LEU A 25 -34.76 22.21 -8.07
C LEU A 25 -33.81 21.36 -8.93
N LYS A 26 -33.07 22.00 -9.85
CA LYS A 26 -32.06 21.32 -10.67
C LYS A 26 -30.92 20.77 -9.82
N GLY A 27 -30.46 21.56 -8.84
CA GLY A 27 -29.39 21.14 -7.94
C GLY A 27 -29.78 19.93 -7.09
N ILE A 28 -30.96 19.97 -6.45
CA ILE A 28 -31.49 18.85 -5.68
C ILE A 28 -31.65 17.61 -6.55
N PHE A 29 -32.17 17.76 -7.78
CA PHE A 29 -32.30 16.66 -8.72
C PHE A 29 -30.96 15.98 -9.01
N MET A 30 -29.89 16.75 -9.27
CA MET A 30 -28.56 16.20 -9.54
C MET A 30 -27.96 15.50 -8.31
N VAL A 31 -28.13 16.07 -7.11
CA VAL A 31 -27.68 15.46 -5.85
C VAL A 31 -28.42 14.14 -5.60
N ALA A 32 -29.75 14.14 -5.79
CA ALA A 32 -30.57 12.95 -5.64
C ALA A 32 -30.20 11.87 -6.67
N LEU A 33 -29.92 12.26 -7.92
CA LEU A 33 -29.49 11.35 -8.96
C LEU A 33 -28.14 10.70 -8.63
N LEU A 34 -27.19 11.49 -8.09
CA LEU A 34 -25.92 10.97 -7.62
C LEU A 34 -26.10 10.01 -6.45
N ALA A 35 -26.90 10.37 -5.45
CA ALA A 35 -27.21 9.51 -4.31
C ALA A 35 -27.89 8.21 -4.74
N LEU A 36 -28.81 8.27 -5.70
CA LEU A 36 -29.45 7.08 -6.27
C LEU A 36 -28.43 6.19 -7.00
N ALA A 37 -27.49 6.77 -7.75
CA ALA A 37 -26.41 6.01 -8.38
C ALA A 37 -25.57 5.25 -7.33
N PHE A 38 -25.22 5.90 -6.20
CA PHE A 38 -24.53 5.25 -5.09
C PHE A 38 -25.31 4.10 -4.44
N LEU A 39 -26.65 4.15 -4.47
CA LEU A 39 -27.50 3.10 -3.92
C LEU A 39 -27.68 1.90 -4.88
N LEU A 40 -27.65 2.15 -6.19
CA LEU A 40 -28.03 1.16 -7.20
C LEU A 40 -26.85 0.57 -7.98
N LEU A 41 -25.70 1.25 -8.02
CA LEU A 41 -24.56 0.87 -8.85
C LEU A 41 -23.33 0.61 -7.99
N GLU A 42 -22.52 -0.33 -8.44
CA GLU A 42 -21.25 -0.68 -7.80
C GLU A 42 -20.09 -0.67 -8.79
N GLY A 43 -18.88 -0.57 -8.25
CA GLY A 43 -17.64 -0.65 -9.01
C GLY A 43 -17.59 0.32 -10.19
N PHE A 44 -17.22 -0.21 -11.37
CA PHE A 44 -16.99 0.59 -12.57
C PHE A 44 -18.19 1.45 -12.99
N TYR A 45 -19.41 0.91 -12.94
CA TYR A 45 -20.62 1.59 -13.40
C TYR A 45 -20.97 2.81 -12.54
N LEU A 46 -20.72 2.73 -11.23
CA LEU A 46 -20.87 3.86 -10.32
C LEU A 46 -19.93 5.00 -10.70
N TYR A 47 -18.64 4.71 -10.92
CA TYR A 47 -17.64 5.73 -11.29
C TYR A 47 -17.97 6.42 -12.61
N VAL A 48 -18.35 5.65 -13.64
CA VAL A 48 -18.75 6.21 -14.94
C VAL A 48 -19.98 7.10 -14.77
N THR A 49 -20.99 6.63 -14.04
CA THR A 49 -22.24 7.39 -13.84
C THR A 49 -22.00 8.68 -13.06
N ALA A 50 -21.23 8.61 -11.96
CA ALA A 50 -20.83 9.79 -11.19
C ALA A 50 -20.05 10.81 -12.04
N GLY A 51 -19.14 10.32 -12.90
CA GLY A 51 -18.39 11.15 -13.85
C GLY A 51 -19.30 11.86 -14.86
N VAL A 52 -20.27 11.15 -15.43
CA VAL A 52 -21.26 11.73 -16.35
C VAL A 52 -22.11 12.79 -15.65
N ILE A 53 -22.59 12.53 -14.43
CA ILE A 53 -23.38 13.49 -13.64
C ILE A 53 -22.55 14.74 -13.31
N LEU A 54 -21.26 14.58 -12.97
CA LEU A 54 -20.34 15.69 -12.74
C LEU A 54 -20.17 16.56 -13.99
N ILE A 55 -19.87 15.95 -15.14
CA ILE A 55 -19.73 16.67 -16.41
C ILE A 55 -21.02 17.42 -16.74
N TRP A 56 -22.16 16.76 -16.59
CA TRP A 56 -23.46 17.37 -16.83
C TRP A 56 -23.70 18.59 -15.92
N SER A 57 -23.39 18.45 -14.63
CA SER A 57 -23.49 19.55 -13.65
C SER A 57 -22.62 20.75 -14.03
N LEU A 58 -21.37 20.52 -14.44
CA LEU A 58 -20.45 21.61 -14.83
C LEU A 58 -20.91 22.31 -16.13
N VAL A 59 -21.43 21.55 -17.10
CA VAL A 59 -21.95 22.10 -18.35
C VAL A 59 -23.23 22.92 -18.12
N ASP A 60 -24.17 22.43 -17.31
CA ASP A 60 -25.39 23.19 -16.97
C ASP A 60 -25.04 24.50 -16.25
N LEU A 61 -24.09 24.47 -15.31
CA LEU A 61 -23.58 25.68 -14.66
C LEU A 61 -22.95 26.67 -15.62
N PHE A 62 -22.17 26.18 -16.58
CA PHE A 62 -21.58 27.02 -17.61
C PHE A 62 -22.66 27.82 -18.35
N PHE A 63 -23.73 27.16 -18.79
CA PHE A 63 -24.83 27.85 -19.47
C PHE A 63 -25.60 28.80 -18.56
N ILE A 64 -25.88 28.42 -17.30
CA ILE A 64 -26.55 29.29 -16.33
C ILE A 64 -25.75 30.58 -16.11
N ILE A 65 -24.45 30.46 -15.87
CA ILE A 65 -23.58 31.61 -15.59
C ILE A 65 -23.36 32.43 -16.87
N LYS A 66 -23.20 31.78 -18.03
CA LYS A 66 -23.08 32.46 -19.33
C LYS A 66 -24.28 33.37 -19.61
N ASN A 67 -25.49 32.88 -19.33
CA ASN A 67 -26.72 33.65 -19.55
C ASN A 67 -26.92 34.76 -18.52
N ARG A 68 -26.45 34.58 -17.28
CA ARG A 68 -26.65 35.55 -16.19
C ARG A 68 -25.58 36.65 -16.17
N ASP A 69 -24.32 36.25 -16.28
CA ASP A 69 -23.14 37.09 -16.02
C ASP A 69 -22.24 37.26 -17.27
N GLY A 70 -22.58 36.62 -18.39
CA GLY A 70 -21.86 36.70 -19.65
C GLY A 70 -20.79 35.61 -19.85
N ASN A 71 -20.34 35.48 -21.10
CA ASN A 71 -19.42 34.41 -21.52
C ASN A 71 -18.07 34.45 -20.79
N ALA A 72 -17.52 35.65 -20.56
CA ALA A 72 -16.24 35.82 -19.89
C ALA A 72 -16.27 35.32 -18.43
N ALA A 73 -17.39 35.51 -17.72
CA ALA A 73 -17.55 35.03 -16.35
C ALA A 73 -17.63 33.49 -16.30
N ALA A 74 -18.39 32.88 -17.21
CA ALA A 74 -18.53 31.43 -17.31
C ALA A 74 -17.18 30.74 -17.64
N LEU A 75 -16.43 31.30 -18.60
CA LEU A 75 -15.11 30.80 -18.98
C LEU A 75 -14.09 30.89 -17.83
N LYS A 76 -14.08 32.00 -17.08
CA LYS A 76 -13.22 32.13 -15.89
C LYS A 76 -13.54 31.09 -14.82
N GLY A 77 -14.83 30.85 -14.57
CA GLY A 77 -15.28 29.86 -13.59
C GLY A 77 -14.88 28.43 -13.97
N ILE A 78 -15.21 28.00 -15.19
CA ILE A 78 -14.89 26.64 -15.65
C ILE A 78 -13.39 26.43 -15.82
N GLY A 79 -12.66 27.43 -16.33
CA GLY A 79 -11.20 27.38 -16.49
C GLY A 79 -10.48 27.21 -15.15
N PHE A 80 -10.88 27.98 -14.13
CA PHE A 80 -10.35 27.81 -12.77
C PHE A 80 -10.61 26.41 -12.21
N THR A 81 -11.80 25.87 -12.46
CA THR A 81 -12.18 24.53 -12.01
C THR A 81 -11.31 23.44 -12.63
N PHE A 82 -11.03 23.55 -13.94
CA PHE A 82 -10.11 22.63 -14.61
C PHE A 82 -8.67 22.76 -14.09
N ILE A 83 -8.17 23.98 -13.88
CA ILE A 83 -6.83 24.19 -13.29
C ILE A 83 -6.74 23.49 -11.93
N LEU A 84 -7.76 23.66 -11.08
CA LEU A 84 -7.79 23.04 -9.75
C LEU A 84 -7.87 21.51 -9.84
N LEU A 85 -8.67 20.98 -10.76
CA LEU A 85 -8.75 19.53 -11.02
C LEU A 85 -7.40 18.96 -11.49
N PHE A 86 -6.69 19.65 -12.39
CA PHE A 86 -5.35 19.26 -12.84
C PHE A 86 -4.28 19.36 -11.75
N LEU A 87 -4.43 20.25 -10.77
CA LEU A 87 -3.50 20.35 -9.64
C LEU A 87 -3.77 19.28 -8.59
N ILE A 88 -5.04 18.99 -8.32
CA ILE A 88 -5.45 18.10 -7.23
C ILE A 88 -5.33 16.62 -7.59
N ILE A 89 -5.72 16.23 -8.82
CA ILE A 89 -5.69 14.82 -9.24
C ILE A 89 -4.29 14.18 -9.11
N PRO A 90 -3.20 14.81 -9.58
CA PRO A 90 -1.86 14.23 -9.46
C PRO A 90 -1.43 14.05 -8.01
N VAL A 91 -1.80 14.99 -7.13
CA VAL A 91 -1.47 14.91 -5.70
C VAL A 91 -2.17 13.70 -5.06
N PHE A 92 -3.47 13.53 -5.30
CA PHE A 92 -4.19 12.36 -4.81
C PHE A 92 -3.69 11.06 -5.44
N PHE A 93 -3.30 11.09 -6.72
CA PHE A 93 -2.71 9.92 -7.39
C PHE A 93 -1.39 9.51 -6.74
N VAL A 94 -0.50 10.47 -6.45
CA VAL A 94 0.78 10.21 -5.78
C VAL A 94 0.55 9.65 -4.38
N ILE A 95 -0.35 10.25 -3.59
CA ILE A 95 -0.68 9.78 -2.23
C ILE A 95 -1.31 8.38 -2.26
N GLY A 96 -2.23 8.15 -3.20
CA GLY A 96 -2.87 6.84 -3.38
C GLY A 96 -1.85 5.77 -3.77
N TYR A 97 -1.00 6.06 -4.75
CA TYR A 97 0.07 5.17 -5.19
C TYR A 97 1.06 4.86 -4.07
N SER A 98 1.51 5.87 -3.31
CA SER A 98 2.43 5.65 -2.18
C SER A 98 1.80 4.77 -1.10
N THR A 99 0.52 4.97 -0.78
CA THR A 99 -0.18 4.18 0.22
C THR A 99 -0.31 2.71 -0.20
N ILE A 100 -0.70 2.47 -1.46
CA ILE A 100 -0.85 1.10 -2.00
C ILE A 100 0.51 0.40 -2.07
N SER A 101 1.53 1.08 -2.58
CA SER A 101 2.88 0.49 -2.70
C SER A 101 3.53 0.18 -1.34
N SER A 102 3.35 1.04 -0.34
CA SER A 102 3.80 0.75 1.03
C SER A 102 3.03 -0.42 1.64
N GLY A 103 1.71 -0.52 1.40
CA GLY A 103 0.90 -1.63 1.92
C GLY A 103 1.27 -2.98 1.31
N LEU A 104 1.52 -3.04 0.00
CA LEU A 104 1.92 -4.27 -0.69
C LEU A 104 3.34 -4.73 -0.31
N GLY A 105 4.27 -3.78 -0.12
CA GLY A 105 5.66 -4.10 0.25
C GLY A 105 5.82 -4.73 1.65
N ILE A 106 4.88 -4.49 2.57
CA ILE A 106 4.90 -5.08 3.92
C ILE A 106 4.45 -6.55 3.86
N SER A 107 3.41 -6.87 3.08
CA SER A 107 2.84 -8.22 3.05
C SER A 107 3.72 -9.25 2.33
N GLU A 108 4.44 -8.85 1.28
CA GLU A 108 5.30 -9.79 0.54
C GLU A 108 6.57 -10.11 1.35
N ASN A 109 7.21 -9.11 1.97
CA ASN A 109 8.46 -9.34 2.68
C ASN A 109 8.30 -10.27 3.89
N VAL A 110 7.26 -10.12 4.72
CA VAL A 110 7.12 -10.93 5.94
C VAL A 110 6.91 -12.42 5.63
N TYR A 111 5.95 -12.75 4.76
CA TYR A 111 5.62 -14.15 4.46
C TYR A 111 6.73 -14.87 3.67
N PHE A 112 7.39 -14.19 2.73
CA PHE A 112 8.50 -14.80 2.00
C PHE A 112 9.75 -14.94 2.87
N ASN A 113 10.02 -13.99 3.77
CA ASN A 113 11.19 -14.05 4.64
C ASN A 113 11.12 -15.22 5.63
N GLU A 114 9.97 -15.47 6.25
CA GLU A 114 9.80 -16.61 7.17
C GLU A 114 10.05 -17.93 6.46
N LYS A 115 9.37 -18.15 5.33
CA LYS A 115 9.55 -19.37 4.53
C LYS A 115 10.99 -19.54 4.05
N ASN A 116 11.63 -18.48 3.60
CA ASN A 116 13.01 -18.53 3.11
C ASN A 116 14.00 -18.81 4.26
N THR A 117 13.79 -18.21 5.43
CA THR A 117 14.57 -18.47 6.64
C THR A 117 14.44 -19.94 7.07
N ILE A 118 13.23 -20.49 7.11
CA ILE A 118 13.01 -21.92 7.43
C ILE A 118 13.77 -22.84 6.46
N ASN A 119 13.73 -22.54 5.15
CA ASN A 119 14.43 -23.31 4.13
C ASN A 119 15.96 -23.21 4.29
N GLU A 120 16.49 -22.02 4.54
CA GLU A 120 17.93 -21.84 4.77
C GLU A 120 18.38 -22.56 6.05
N MET A 121 17.59 -22.50 7.13
CA MET A 121 17.86 -23.25 8.35
C MET A 121 17.86 -24.78 8.13
N ASP A 122 17.08 -25.32 7.17
CA ASP A 122 17.19 -26.72 6.75
C ASP A 122 18.52 -27.03 6.06
N GLU A 123 18.99 -26.12 5.20
CA GLU A 123 20.29 -26.26 4.55
C GLU A 123 21.44 -26.20 5.55
N ILE A 124 21.36 -25.27 6.51
CA ILE A 124 22.30 -25.13 7.62
C ILE A 124 22.34 -26.41 8.43
N THR A 125 21.17 -26.93 8.84
CA THR A 125 21.02 -28.19 9.57
C THR A 125 21.71 -29.33 8.82
N GLY A 126 21.40 -29.53 7.54
CA GLY A 126 22.09 -30.54 6.72
C GLY A 126 23.60 -30.29 6.54
N GLY A 127 24.03 -29.02 6.57
CA GLY A 127 25.43 -28.63 6.63
C GLY A 127 26.14 -29.09 7.90
N LEU A 128 25.49 -28.88 9.06
CA LEU A 128 25.97 -29.26 10.38
C LEU A 128 26.00 -30.78 10.55
N GLU A 129 24.99 -31.51 10.07
CA GLU A 129 25.01 -32.98 10.05
C GLU A 129 26.20 -33.56 9.25
N ARG A 130 26.51 -32.94 8.10
CA ARG A 130 27.69 -33.31 7.29
C ARG A 130 29.01 -32.94 7.94
N TYR A 131 29.01 -32.00 8.88
CA TYR A 131 30.18 -31.67 9.69
C TYR A 131 30.34 -32.68 10.82
N TYR A 132 29.25 -32.97 11.54
CA TYR A 132 29.21 -33.94 12.62
C TYR A 132 29.68 -35.32 12.15
N SER A 133 29.18 -35.81 11.01
CA SER A 133 29.58 -37.13 10.47
C SER A 133 31.08 -37.27 10.15
N ARG A 134 31.82 -36.15 10.03
CA ARG A 134 33.28 -36.18 9.80
C ARG A 134 34.09 -35.97 11.07
N ASN A 135 33.56 -35.19 12.01
CA ASN A 135 34.30 -34.71 13.18
C ASN A 135 33.81 -35.30 14.51
N ASN A 136 32.72 -36.09 14.49
CA ASN A 136 32.01 -36.61 15.66
C ASN A 136 31.69 -35.52 16.70
N SER A 137 31.51 -34.28 16.23
CA SER A 137 31.14 -33.11 17.01
C SER A 137 30.62 -32.01 16.08
N TYR A 138 29.67 -31.21 16.58
CA TYR A 138 29.25 -29.97 15.93
C TYR A 138 30.31 -28.86 16.12
N PRO A 139 30.37 -27.85 15.24
CA PRO A 139 31.38 -26.80 15.33
C PRO A 139 31.19 -25.95 16.60
N GLU A 140 32.29 -25.67 17.31
CA GLU A 140 32.29 -24.71 18.42
C GLU A 140 32.10 -23.26 17.94
N ASP A 141 32.58 -22.97 16.74
CA ASP A 141 32.46 -21.65 16.09
C ASP A 141 31.62 -21.78 14.81
N TYR A 142 30.35 -21.42 14.93
CA TYR A 142 29.39 -21.42 13.83
C TYR A 142 29.77 -20.46 12.71
N ILE A 143 30.23 -19.25 13.05
CA ILE A 143 30.60 -18.23 12.06
C ILE A 143 31.77 -18.71 11.21
N LYS A 144 32.76 -19.37 11.82
CA LYS A 144 33.86 -20.00 11.10
C LYS A 144 33.38 -21.15 10.21
N PHE A 145 32.45 -21.97 10.69
CA PHE A 145 31.85 -23.05 9.89
C PHE A 145 31.06 -22.53 8.67
N ALA A 146 30.26 -21.47 8.86
CA ALA A 146 29.50 -20.81 7.80
C ALA A 146 30.45 -20.12 6.80
N SER A 147 31.45 -19.40 7.29
CA SER A 147 32.41 -18.67 6.45
C SER A 147 33.41 -19.56 5.72
N ALA A 148 33.55 -20.84 6.11
CA ALA A 148 34.51 -21.76 5.50
C ALA A 148 34.23 -22.07 4.02
N LYS A 149 33.01 -21.81 3.52
CA LYS A 149 32.64 -22.04 2.11
C LYS A 149 31.90 -20.85 1.52
N PRO A 150 32.23 -20.40 0.30
CA PRO A 150 31.53 -19.30 -0.36
C PRO A 150 30.02 -19.50 -0.49
N VAL A 151 29.58 -20.75 -0.73
CA VAL A 151 28.16 -21.10 -0.87
C VAL A 151 27.35 -20.96 0.42
N ARG A 152 28.00 -20.78 1.57
CA ARG A 152 27.38 -20.65 2.90
C ARG A 152 27.47 -19.22 3.45
N LYS A 153 27.90 -18.25 2.63
CA LYS A 153 28.11 -16.87 3.08
C LYS A 153 26.85 -16.27 3.73
N ASN A 154 25.67 -16.67 3.24
CA ASN A 154 24.40 -16.16 3.73
C ASN A 154 23.91 -16.85 5.01
N TRP A 155 24.52 -17.96 5.43
CA TRP A 155 24.13 -18.70 6.64
C TRP A 155 24.43 -17.95 7.95
N ILE A 156 24.88 -16.70 7.89
CA ILE A 156 25.19 -15.88 9.07
C ILE A 156 23.94 -15.14 9.54
N THR A 157 23.06 -14.76 8.62
CA THR A 157 21.89 -13.93 8.90
C THR A 157 20.64 -14.51 8.27
N ASP A 158 19.48 -14.33 8.90
CA ASP A 158 18.19 -14.67 8.33
C ASP A 158 17.74 -13.71 7.22
N TYR A 159 16.55 -13.93 6.66
CA TYR A 159 16.01 -13.10 5.57
C TYR A 159 15.49 -11.72 6.03
N TRP A 160 15.45 -11.46 7.33
CA TRP A 160 15.24 -10.12 7.89
C TRP A 160 16.57 -9.39 8.15
N GLY A 161 17.70 -10.07 7.96
CA GLY A 161 19.04 -9.53 8.14
C GLY A 161 19.56 -9.65 9.58
N ASN A 162 18.89 -10.41 10.43
CA ASN A 162 19.30 -10.64 11.81
C ASN A 162 20.30 -11.81 11.87
N GLU A 163 21.32 -11.71 12.72
CA GLU A 163 22.28 -12.81 12.90
C GLU A 163 21.61 -14.01 13.58
N TYR A 164 21.87 -15.22 13.06
CA TYR A 164 21.42 -16.44 13.74
C TYR A 164 22.15 -16.62 15.07
N LYS A 165 21.40 -16.94 16.13
CA LYS A 165 21.96 -17.34 17.41
C LYS A 165 22.19 -18.85 17.40
N TYR A 166 23.46 -19.25 17.40
CA TYR A 166 23.89 -20.64 17.51
C TYR A 166 24.31 -20.97 18.94
N ILE A 167 23.82 -22.08 19.46
CA ILE A 167 24.13 -22.60 20.80
C ILE A 167 24.56 -24.05 20.66
N LEU A 168 25.81 -24.34 21.02
CA LEU A 168 26.29 -25.70 21.20
C LEU A 168 25.96 -26.16 22.63
N ILE A 169 25.08 -27.16 22.75
CA ILE A 169 24.59 -27.66 24.05
C ILE A 169 25.52 -28.79 24.52
N GLU A 170 25.73 -29.78 23.66
CA GLU A 170 26.64 -30.91 23.85
C GLU A 170 27.38 -31.18 22.54
N LYS A 171 28.34 -32.12 22.52
CA LYS A 171 29.11 -32.42 21.30
C LYS A 171 28.21 -32.86 20.13
N ASP A 172 27.09 -33.49 20.44
CA ASP A 172 26.09 -34.04 19.54
C ASP A 172 24.73 -33.32 19.64
N LYS A 173 24.66 -32.14 20.28
CA LYS A 173 23.44 -31.35 20.38
C LYS A 173 23.67 -29.86 20.18
N TYR A 174 22.84 -29.24 19.36
CA TYR A 174 22.92 -27.81 19.08
C TYR A 174 21.54 -27.22 18.81
N GLN A 175 21.48 -25.90 18.87
CA GLN A 175 20.33 -25.09 18.53
C GLN A 175 20.76 -23.91 17.63
N ILE A 176 19.95 -23.60 16.64
CA ILE A 176 20.06 -22.38 15.83
C ILE A 176 18.71 -21.65 15.87
N ILE A 177 18.76 -20.34 16.12
CA ILE A 177 17.59 -19.50 16.36
C ILE A 177 17.67 -18.28 15.43
N SER A 178 16.57 -17.99 14.72
CA SER A 178 16.33 -16.69 14.07
C SER A 178 15.37 -15.89 14.94
N SER A 179 15.68 -14.60 15.15
CA SER A 179 14.87 -13.65 15.93
C SER A 179 13.67 -13.08 15.16
N GLY A 180 13.24 -13.78 14.10
CA GLY A 180 12.06 -13.42 13.33
C GLY A 180 12.04 -11.99 12.78
N GLU A 181 10.83 -11.45 12.65
CA GLU A 181 10.58 -10.11 12.13
C GLU A 181 10.90 -9.02 13.17
N ASP A 182 10.71 -9.33 14.45
CA ASP A 182 10.77 -8.34 15.53
C ASP A 182 12.20 -8.02 16.02
N MET A 183 13.18 -8.79 15.53
CA MET A 183 14.61 -8.66 15.78
C MET A 183 15.00 -8.92 17.25
N LYS A 184 14.14 -9.59 18.03
CA LYS A 184 14.39 -9.93 19.43
C LYS A 184 14.37 -11.44 19.59
N PHE A 185 15.23 -11.93 20.44
CA PHE A 185 15.18 -13.32 20.87
C PHE A 185 14.23 -13.47 22.05
N ASP A 186 13.77 -14.70 22.25
CA ASP A 186 12.87 -15.13 23.32
C ASP A 186 11.46 -14.55 23.16
N THR A 187 10.99 -14.44 21.92
CA THR A 187 9.67 -13.95 21.50
C THR A 187 8.90 -15.01 20.69
N ASP A 188 7.61 -14.75 20.43
CA ASP A 188 6.73 -15.73 19.77
C ASP A 188 7.05 -15.96 18.29
N ASP A 189 7.77 -15.05 17.64
CA ASP A 189 8.18 -15.13 16.23
C ASP A 189 9.56 -15.78 16.02
N ASP A 190 10.20 -16.25 17.09
CA ASP A 190 11.46 -16.99 17.01
C ASP A 190 11.29 -18.29 16.22
N ILE A 191 12.18 -18.49 15.24
CA ILE A 191 12.27 -19.74 14.49
C ILE A 191 13.44 -20.55 15.03
N ILE A 192 13.16 -21.74 15.55
CA ILE A 192 14.15 -22.60 16.21
C ILE A 192 14.32 -23.90 15.43
N LYS A 193 15.57 -24.26 15.10
CA LYS A 193 15.95 -25.60 14.62
C LYS A 193 17.15 -26.14 15.38
N GLY A 194 17.33 -27.45 15.35
CA GLY A 194 18.42 -28.12 16.02
C GLY A 194 18.12 -29.58 16.29
N ASN A 195 19.06 -30.25 16.93
CA ASN A 195 18.88 -31.60 17.46
C ASN A 195 19.07 -31.52 18.99
N PHE A 196 17.99 -31.78 19.73
CA PHE A 196 17.86 -31.58 21.17
C PHE A 196 17.49 -32.87 21.89
#